data_AF-A0A183U3F0-F1
#
_entry.id   AF-A0A183U3F0-F1
#
_cell.length_a   1.000
_cell.length_b   1.000
_cell.length_c   1.000
_cell.angle_alpha   90.00
_cell.angle_beta   90.00
_cell.angle_gamma   90.00
#
_symmetry.space_group_name_H-M   'P 1'
#
loop_
_entity.id
_entity.type
_entity.pdbx_description
1 polymer ?
#
loop_
_entity_poly.entity_id
_entity_poly.type
_entity_poly.pdbx_seq_one_letter_code
_entity_poly.pdbx_strand_id
1 'polypeptide(L)'
;MKTSQGGATALHLAVEPKIVNIIAEGKQALPLSSVDSNEDTPLARASLNGFLEVAKTLLKAGADISEKYRSGVTLLLRAIAAKNDETSVFLLNSGADATASDITVGDLIVIQKNKRVPADLVLLRTTEKSGASFIRTDELDGETDWKLRIAVPVTQNLPRDEVSFRSVLVLNEAVSYDEGRGAFTFLALELCC
;
A
#
# COMPACT_ATOMS: atom_id res chain seq x y z
N MET A 1 29.33 -4.65 3.52
CA MET A 1 29.94 -3.62 4.39
C MET A 1 28.89 -2.58 4.71
N LYS A 2 28.73 -2.20 5.98
CA LYS A 2 27.89 -1.07 6.41
C LYS A 2 28.80 0.16 6.60
N THR A 3 28.32 1.36 6.28
CA THR A 3 29.10 2.61 6.48
C THR A 3 29.26 2.94 7.96
N SER A 4 30.36 3.60 8.32
CA SER A 4 30.80 3.83 9.71
C SER A 4 29.95 4.80 10.54
N GLN A 5 28.94 5.48 9.98
CA GLN A 5 28.10 6.43 10.73
C GLN A 5 26.59 6.19 10.69
N GLY A 6 26.10 5.18 9.99
CA GLY A 6 24.64 5.01 9.85
C GLY A 6 24.14 3.63 9.46
N GLY A 7 24.98 2.59 9.53
CA GLY A 7 24.54 1.23 9.19
C GLY A 7 24.12 1.01 7.73
N ALA A 8 24.07 2.06 6.92
CA ALA A 8 23.67 2.06 5.53
C ALA A 8 24.63 1.23 4.68
N THR A 9 24.06 0.48 3.74
CA THR A 9 24.80 -0.22 2.68
C THR A 9 24.87 0.66 1.44
N ALA A 10 25.73 0.30 0.48
CA ALA A 10 25.83 1.03 -0.80
C ALA A 10 24.49 1.12 -1.54
N LEU A 11 23.58 0.13 -1.35
CA LEU A 11 22.23 0.17 -1.91
C LEU A 11 21.36 1.30 -1.33
N HIS A 12 21.52 1.66 -0.06
CA HIS A 12 20.74 2.76 0.54
C HIS A 12 21.14 4.14 0.00
N LEU A 13 22.38 4.26 -0.45
CA LEU A 13 22.95 5.51 -0.99
C LEU A 13 22.84 5.57 -2.51
N ALA A 14 22.26 4.55 -3.15
CA ALA A 14 22.11 4.51 -4.59
C ALA A 14 21.07 5.56 -5.03
N VAL A 15 21.54 6.59 -5.74
CA VAL A 15 20.70 7.63 -6.34
C VAL A 15 20.31 7.27 -7.78
N GLU A 16 21.14 6.45 -8.45
CA GLU A 16 20.92 6.07 -9.84
C GLU A 16 20.56 4.58 -9.99
N PRO A 17 19.61 4.22 -10.87
CA PRO A 17 19.25 2.83 -11.18
C PRO A 17 20.44 1.97 -11.63
N LYS A 18 21.39 2.57 -12.37
CA LYS A 18 22.60 1.88 -12.84
C LYS A 18 23.45 1.37 -11.69
N ILE A 19 23.55 2.15 -10.62
CA ILE A 19 24.30 1.78 -9.42
C ILE A 19 23.61 0.60 -8.72
N VAL A 20 22.28 0.61 -8.65
CA VAL A 20 21.51 -0.52 -8.10
C VAL A 20 21.78 -1.80 -8.87
N ASN A 21 21.68 -1.78 -10.21
CA ASN A 21 21.91 -2.98 -11.03
C ASN A 21 23.32 -3.55 -10.82
N ILE A 22 24.34 -2.69 -10.83
CA ILE A 22 25.74 -3.12 -10.62
C ILE A 22 25.91 -3.79 -9.26
N ILE A 23 25.24 -3.28 -8.21
CA ILE A 23 25.37 -3.79 -6.85
C ILE A 23 24.50 -5.03 -6.62
N ALA A 24 23.28 -5.06 -7.16
CA ALA A 24 22.33 -6.16 -6.99
C ALA A 24 22.70 -7.38 -7.84
N GLU A 25 23.25 -7.18 -9.04
CA GLU A 25 23.65 -8.25 -9.97
C GLU A 25 25.14 -8.64 -9.83
N GLY A 26 25.91 -7.90 -9.02
CA GLY A 26 27.33 -8.13 -8.81
C GLY A 26 27.66 -9.38 -7.98
N LYS A 27 28.90 -9.89 -8.11
CA LYS A 27 29.43 -11.04 -7.34
C LYS A 27 29.36 -10.89 -5.80
N GLN A 28 29.18 -9.67 -5.29
CA GLN A 28 28.88 -9.37 -3.90
C GLN A 28 27.45 -8.81 -3.79
N ALA A 29 26.45 -9.61 -4.17
CA ALA A 29 25.06 -9.24 -4.03
C ALA A 29 24.80 -8.85 -2.56
N LEU A 30 24.62 -7.56 -2.32
CA LEU A 30 24.27 -7.08 -0.99
C LEU A 30 22.80 -7.44 -0.73
N PRO A 31 22.45 -7.86 0.49
CA PRO A 31 21.07 -8.20 0.81
C PRO A 31 20.17 -6.96 0.60
N LEU A 32 19.16 -7.11 -0.25
CA LEU A 32 18.14 -6.08 -0.50
C LEU A 32 17.30 -5.79 0.75
N SER A 33 17.28 -6.70 1.72
CA SER A 33 16.62 -6.56 3.02
C SER A 33 17.52 -5.93 4.11
N SER A 34 18.74 -5.51 3.78
CA SER A 34 19.60 -4.86 4.76
C SER A 34 18.96 -3.57 5.24
N VAL A 35 18.99 -3.31 6.55
CA VAL A 35 18.47 -2.05 7.11
C VAL A 35 19.58 -1.09 7.53
N ASP A 36 19.34 0.21 7.33
CA ASP A 36 20.16 1.31 7.82
C ASP A 36 19.85 1.66 9.30
N SER A 37 20.41 2.75 9.82
CA SER A 37 20.18 3.22 11.19
C SER A 37 18.76 3.70 11.48
N ASN A 38 17.97 4.01 10.46
CA ASN A 38 16.55 4.32 10.56
C ASN A 38 15.68 3.07 10.43
N GLU A 39 16.31 1.89 10.33
CA GLU A 39 15.67 0.62 10.01
C GLU A 39 15.01 0.60 8.61
N ASP A 40 15.43 1.51 7.74
CA ASP A 40 14.96 1.57 6.36
C ASP A 40 15.70 0.53 5.54
N THR A 41 15.00 -0.21 4.69
CA THR A 41 15.64 -0.95 3.59
C THR A 41 15.97 0.00 2.43
N PRO A 42 16.82 -0.40 1.47
CA PRO A 42 17.09 0.41 0.28
C PRO A 42 15.81 0.80 -0.46
N LEU A 43 14.81 -0.10 -0.51
CA LEU A 43 13.52 0.18 -1.14
C LEU A 43 12.73 1.23 -0.33
N ALA A 44 12.72 1.14 1.00
CA ALA A 44 12.12 2.13 1.88
C ALA A 44 12.72 3.51 1.67
N ARG A 45 14.06 3.58 1.68
CA ARG A 45 14.83 4.80 1.48
C ARG A 45 14.52 5.43 0.12
N ALA A 46 14.50 4.64 -0.95
CA ALA A 46 14.17 5.12 -2.29
C ALA A 46 12.73 5.66 -2.34
N SER A 47 11.79 4.97 -1.68
CA SER A 47 10.38 5.34 -1.67
C SER A 47 10.10 6.64 -0.91
N LEU A 48 10.77 6.83 0.23
CA LEU A 48 10.69 8.05 1.05
C LEU A 48 11.27 9.28 0.35
N ASN A 49 12.35 9.11 -0.41
CA ASN A 49 13.02 10.20 -1.10
C ASN A 49 12.47 10.47 -2.51
N GLY A 50 11.43 9.73 -2.95
CA GLY A 50 10.82 9.92 -4.26
C GLY A 50 11.67 9.38 -5.42
N PHE A 51 12.65 8.51 -5.16
CA PHE A 51 13.50 7.93 -6.20
C PHE A 51 12.80 6.77 -6.91
N LEU A 52 11.77 7.09 -7.71
CA LEU A 52 10.92 6.12 -8.38
C LEU A 52 11.70 5.10 -9.21
N GLU A 53 12.64 5.54 -10.04
CA GLU A 53 13.40 4.64 -10.91
C GLU A 53 14.32 3.71 -10.11
N VAL A 54 14.82 4.17 -8.97
CA VAL A 54 15.58 3.34 -8.02
C VAL A 54 14.66 2.30 -7.38
N ALA A 55 13.47 2.71 -6.92
CA ALA A 55 12.47 1.81 -6.33
C ALA A 55 12.00 0.72 -7.33
N LYS A 56 11.71 1.11 -8.58
CA LYS A 56 11.40 0.18 -9.68
C LYS A 56 12.49 -0.87 -9.87
N THR A 57 13.74 -0.42 -9.85
CA THR A 57 14.90 -1.28 -10.08
C THR A 57 15.12 -2.24 -8.92
N LEU A 58 14.94 -1.77 -7.67
CA LEU A 58 15.03 -2.60 -6.48
C LEU A 58 13.94 -3.67 -6.44
N LEU A 59 12.69 -3.34 -6.79
CA LEU A 59 11.62 -4.34 -6.91
C LEU A 59 11.90 -5.38 -8.00
N LYS A 60 12.42 -4.95 -9.16
CA LYS A 60 12.85 -5.88 -10.22
C LYS A 60 13.98 -6.81 -9.78
N ALA A 61 14.86 -6.32 -8.91
CA ALA A 61 15.93 -7.12 -8.30
C ALA A 61 15.43 -8.08 -7.20
N GLY A 62 14.14 -8.03 -6.83
CA GLY A 62 13.53 -8.91 -5.84
C GLY A 62 13.48 -8.34 -4.42
N ALA A 63 13.52 -7.02 -4.26
CA ALA A 63 13.27 -6.39 -2.96
C ALA A 63 11.82 -6.67 -2.50
N ASP A 64 11.64 -6.90 -1.20
CA ASP A 64 10.33 -7.19 -0.62
C ASP A 64 9.54 -5.89 -0.43
N ILE A 65 8.32 -5.86 -0.98
CA ILE A 65 7.39 -4.73 -0.89
C ILE A 65 6.51 -4.80 0.37
N SER A 66 6.42 -5.98 0.99
CA SER A 66 5.53 -6.28 2.11
C SER A 66 6.16 -6.05 3.48
N GLU A 67 7.36 -5.47 3.51
CA GLU A 67 8.08 -5.18 4.76
C GLU A 67 7.26 -4.23 5.65
N LYS A 68 7.04 -4.67 6.89
CA LYS A 68 6.43 -3.86 7.95
C LYS A 68 7.54 -3.21 8.78
N TYR A 69 7.49 -1.89 8.92
CA TYR A 69 8.44 -1.12 9.73
C TYR A 69 7.96 -1.07 11.20
N ARG A 70 8.76 -0.44 12.08
CA ARG A 70 8.33 -0.15 13.47
C ARG A 70 6.93 0.49 13.46
N SER A 71 6.13 0.17 14.47
CA SER A 71 4.71 0.53 14.61
C SER A 71 3.75 -0.08 13.58
N GLY A 72 4.18 -1.06 12.76
CA GLY A 72 3.30 -1.75 11.80
C GLY A 72 3.08 -0.98 10.50
N VAL A 73 3.71 0.19 10.35
CA VAL A 73 3.60 1.06 9.18
C VAL A 73 4.18 0.35 7.96
N THR A 74 3.44 0.37 6.86
CA THR A 74 3.84 -0.24 5.59
C THR A 74 4.62 0.71 4.70
N LEU A 75 5.32 0.17 3.71
CA LEU A 75 6.07 0.94 2.71
C LEU A 75 5.20 1.97 1.97
N LEU A 76 3.96 1.59 1.61
CA LEU A 76 3.01 2.47 0.92
C LEU A 76 2.71 3.72 1.75
N LEU A 77 2.43 3.55 3.03
CA LEU A 77 2.08 4.66 3.93
C LEU A 77 3.22 5.65 4.12
N ARG A 78 4.46 5.16 4.10
CA ARG A 78 5.64 6.02 4.17
C ARG A 78 5.80 6.86 2.91
N ALA A 79 5.55 6.28 1.73
CA ALA A 79 5.56 7.03 0.47
C ALA A 79 4.46 8.11 0.44
N ILE A 80 3.27 7.79 0.96
CA ILE A 80 2.14 8.73 1.08
C ILE A 80 2.47 9.85 2.07
N ALA A 81 3.00 9.51 3.25
CA ALA A 81 3.40 10.49 4.25
C ALA A 81 4.50 11.43 3.75
N ALA A 82 5.39 10.92 2.89
CA ALA A 82 6.42 11.70 2.21
C ALA A 82 5.87 12.58 1.06
N LYS A 83 4.58 12.49 0.73
CA LYS A 83 3.91 13.19 -0.39
C LYS A 83 4.51 12.87 -1.76
N ASN A 84 5.01 11.65 -1.90
CA ASN A 84 5.56 11.17 -3.17
C ASN A 84 4.47 10.44 -3.95
N ASP A 85 3.60 11.19 -4.61
CA ASP A 85 2.42 10.63 -5.30
C ASP A 85 2.82 9.60 -6.36
N GLU A 86 3.85 9.89 -7.16
CA GLU A 86 4.30 8.99 -8.24
C GLU A 86 4.81 7.65 -7.70
N THR A 87 5.60 7.68 -6.62
CA THR A 87 6.09 6.47 -5.96
C THR A 87 4.98 5.74 -5.22
N SER A 88 4.04 6.46 -4.61
CA SER A 88 2.88 5.88 -3.93
C SER A 88 1.98 5.12 -4.92
N VAL A 89 1.67 5.73 -6.06
CA VAL A 89 0.91 5.09 -7.15
C VAL A 89 1.66 3.88 -7.69
N PHE A 90 2.98 3.98 -7.87
CA PHE A 90 3.79 2.86 -8.33
C PHE A 90 3.80 1.69 -7.34
N LEU A 91 3.99 1.96 -6.05
CA LEU A 91 3.98 0.95 -4.98
C LEU A 91 2.60 0.29 -4.89
N LEU A 92 1.52 1.08 -4.97
CA LEU A 92 0.15 0.58 -5.02
C LEU A 92 -0.06 -0.37 -6.21
N ASN A 93 0.39 0.02 -7.40
CA ASN A 93 0.32 -0.84 -8.59
C ASN A 93 1.23 -2.07 -8.49
N SER A 94 2.26 -2.03 -7.66
CA SER A 94 3.19 -3.13 -7.41
C SER A 94 2.72 -4.06 -6.27
N GLY A 95 1.56 -3.79 -5.67
CA GLY A 95 0.97 -4.62 -4.61
C GLY A 95 1.44 -4.26 -3.20
N ALA A 96 1.84 -3.01 -2.95
CA ALA A 96 2.10 -2.54 -1.59
C ALA A 96 0.79 -2.38 -0.82
N ASP A 97 0.79 -2.83 0.42
CA ASP A 97 -0.40 -2.90 1.25
C ASP A 97 -0.42 -1.77 2.30
N ALA A 98 -1.60 -1.41 2.80
CA ALA A 98 -1.82 -0.61 4.00
C ALA A 98 -2.62 -1.43 5.03
N THR A 99 -2.52 -1.10 6.32
CA THR A 99 -3.32 -1.76 7.35
C THR A 99 -4.55 -0.93 7.73
N ALA A 100 -5.54 -1.57 8.34
CA ALA A 100 -6.79 -0.89 8.70
C ALA A 100 -6.60 0.21 9.76
N SER A 101 -5.61 0.07 10.65
CA SER A 101 -5.28 1.09 11.65
C SER A 101 -4.66 2.36 11.06
N ASP A 102 -4.26 2.34 9.79
CA ASP A 102 -3.63 3.47 9.12
C ASP A 102 -4.63 4.32 8.32
N ILE A 103 -5.90 3.92 8.31
CA ILE A 103 -6.95 4.62 7.59
C ILE A 103 -7.35 5.89 8.36
N THR A 104 -7.33 7.02 7.68
CA THR A 104 -7.79 8.31 8.18
C THR A 104 -9.01 8.81 7.41
N VAL A 105 -9.76 9.73 8.02
CA VAL A 105 -10.91 10.36 7.38
C VAL A 105 -10.49 11.04 6.08
N GLY A 106 -11.19 10.70 5.00
CA GLY A 106 -10.92 11.23 3.66
C GLY A 106 -10.01 10.37 2.80
N ASP A 107 -9.48 9.26 3.32
CA ASP A 107 -8.74 8.29 2.52
C ASP A 107 -9.66 7.53 1.57
N LEU A 108 -9.24 7.42 0.30
CA LEU A 108 -9.85 6.49 -0.64
C LEU A 108 -9.18 5.13 -0.46
N ILE A 109 -9.97 4.09 -0.27
CA ILE A 109 -9.43 2.75 -0.02
C ILE A 109 -9.93 1.83 -1.13
N VAL A 110 -9.01 1.27 -1.88
CA VAL A 110 -9.28 0.19 -2.83
C VAL A 110 -9.09 -1.13 -2.12
N ILE A 111 -10.15 -1.91 -2.04
CA ILE A 111 -10.19 -3.12 -1.23
C ILE A 111 -10.41 -4.29 -2.18
N GLN A 112 -9.60 -5.33 -2.03
CA GLN A 112 -9.81 -6.57 -2.77
C GLN A 112 -10.88 -7.43 -2.10
N LYS A 113 -11.45 -8.40 -2.81
CA LYS A 113 -12.39 -9.36 -2.20
C LYS A 113 -11.74 -10.08 -1.01
N ASN A 114 -12.57 -10.44 -0.02
CA ASN A 114 -12.19 -11.18 1.19
C ASN A 114 -11.23 -10.43 2.13
N LYS A 115 -11.24 -9.10 2.09
CA LYS A 115 -10.51 -8.26 3.02
C LYS A 115 -11.44 -7.72 4.10
N ARG A 116 -10.91 -7.61 5.31
CA ARG A 116 -11.56 -6.97 6.45
C ARG A 116 -11.43 -5.46 6.31
N VAL A 117 -12.49 -4.75 6.66
CA VAL A 117 -12.56 -3.30 6.54
C VAL A 117 -13.25 -2.72 7.77
N PRO A 118 -12.89 -1.51 8.22
CA PRO A 118 -13.63 -0.82 9.27
C PRO A 118 -15.11 -0.68 8.92
N ALA A 119 -15.98 -0.70 9.93
CA ALA A 119 -17.43 -0.55 9.73
C ALA A 119 -17.84 0.83 9.15
N ASP A 120 -16.99 1.85 9.32
CA ASP A 120 -17.32 3.26 9.04
C ASP A 120 -16.93 3.72 7.62
N LEU A 121 -16.90 2.79 6.66
CA LEU A 121 -16.60 3.08 5.26
C LEU A 121 -17.86 3.25 4.41
N VAL A 122 -17.81 4.21 3.48
CA VAL A 122 -18.81 4.35 2.40
C VAL A 122 -18.32 3.64 1.15
N LEU A 123 -19.12 2.70 0.63
CA LEU A 123 -18.87 2.05 -0.65
C LEU A 123 -19.15 3.05 -1.79
N LEU A 124 -18.10 3.44 -2.52
CA LEU A 124 -18.23 4.30 -3.69
C LEU A 124 -18.44 3.51 -4.97
N ARG A 125 -17.73 2.39 -5.12
CA ARG A 125 -17.79 1.59 -6.35
C ARG A 125 -17.48 0.13 -6.11
N THR A 126 -18.14 -0.73 -6.86
CA THR A 126 -17.87 -2.17 -6.94
C THR A 126 -17.71 -2.60 -8.40
N THR A 127 -17.03 -3.72 -8.61
CA THR A 127 -17.00 -4.44 -9.89
C THR A 127 -18.34 -5.11 -10.22
N GLU A 128 -19.24 -5.24 -9.24
CA GLU A 128 -20.58 -5.77 -9.42
C GLU A 128 -21.50 -4.76 -10.12
N LYS A 129 -22.15 -5.17 -11.21
CA LYS A 129 -23.02 -4.28 -12.00
C LYS A 129 -24.22 -3.74 -11.21
N SER A 130 -24.66 -4.49 -10.19
CA SER A 130 -25.76 -4.11 -9.30
C SER A 130 -25.41 -2.92 -8.39
N GLY A 131 -24.12 -2.62 -8.20
CA GLY A 131 -23.66 -1.72 -7.15
C GLY A 131 -23.75 -2.33 -5.74
N ALA A 132 -24.31 -3.52 -5.58
CA ALA A 132 -24.40 -4.21 -4.30
C ALA A 132 -23.10 -4.96 -4.00
N SER A 133 -22.71 -5.06 -2.73
CA SER A 133 -21.61 -5.91 -2.29
C SER A 133 -21.79 -6.32 -0.83
N PHE A 134 -21.59 -7.60 -0.54
CA PHE A 134 -21.48 -8.09 0.83
C PHE A 134 -20.03 -7.92 1.31
N ILE A 135 -19.86 -7.24 2.44
CA ILE A 135 -18.54 -6.86 2.95
C ILE A 135 -18.42 -7.35 4.38
N ARG A 136 -17.28 -7.97 4.69
CA ARG A 136 -16.91 -8.32 6.06
C ARG A 136 -16.39 -7.07 6.76
N THR A 137 -17.07 -6.66 7.81
CA THR A 137 -16.59 -5.55 8.67
C THR A 137 -16.05 -6.11 9.98
N ASP A 138 -14.97 -5.50 10.45
CA ASP A 138 -14.48 -5.75 11.82
C ASP A 138 -15.23 -4.83 12.77
N GLU A 139 -15.93 -5.43 13.74
CA GLU A 139 -16.51 -4.70 14.85
C GLU A 139 -15.52 -4.63 16.02
N LEU A 140 -15.65 -3.57 16.84
CA LEU A 140 -14.76 -3.33 17.98
C LEU A 140 -14.89 -4.38 19.09
N ASP A 141 -15.93 -5.20 19.06
CA ASP A 141 -16.22 -6.28 20.02
C ASP A 141 -15.69 -7.66 19.58
N GLY A 142 -15.06 -7.75 18.40
CA GLY A 142 -14.53 -8.99 17.85
C GLY A 142 -15.55 -9.83 17.07
N GLU A 143 -16.79 -9.37 16.92
CA GLU A 143 -17.76 -10.00 16.02
C GLU A 143 -17.43 -9.69 14.55
N THR A 144 -17.56 -10.69 13.68
CA THR A 144 -17.28 -10.54 12.24
C THR A 144 -18.61 -10.62 11.50
N ASP A 145 -19.12 -9.47 11.07
CA ASP A 145 -20.42 -9.38 10.40
C ASP A 145 -20.30 -9.14 8.89
N TRP A 146 -21.15 -9.82 8.12
CA TRP A 146 -21.31 -9.57 6.69
C TRP A 146 -22.42 -8.55 6.47
N LYS A 147 -22.06 -7.34 6.07
CA LYS A 147 -23.02 -6.27 5.80
C LYS A 147 -23.19 -6.07 4.30
N LEU A 148 -24.44 -6.04 3.84
CA LEU A 148 -24.76 -5.60 2.48
C LEU A 148 -24.54 -4.09 2.41
N ARG A 149 -23.65 -3.64 1.50
CA ARG A 149 -23.50 -2.23 1.15
C ARG A 149 -23.93 -2.01 -0.29
N ILE A 150 -24.50 -0.85 -0.54
CA ILE A 150 -24.86 -0.38 -1.87
C ILE A 150 -23.92 0.77 -2.22
N ALA A 151 -23.27 0.66 -3.37
CA ALA A 151 -22.41 1.70 -3.90
C ALA A 151 -23.23 2.97 -4.20
N VAL A 152 -22.63 4.12 -3.93
CA VAL A 152 -23.25 5.40 -4.28
C VAL A 152 -23.54 5.44 -5.80
N PRO A 153 -24.81 5.61 -6.24
CA PRO A 153 -25.19 5.44 -7.65
C PRO A 153 -24.43 6.34 -8.63
N VAL A 154 -24.07 7.55 -8.18
CA VAL A 154 -23.30 8.50 -8.98
C VAL A 154 -21.90 7.95 -9.23
N THR A 155 -21.19 7.50 -8.19
CA THR A 155 -19.80 7.03 -8.29
C THR A 155 -19.65 5.65 -8.90
N GLN A 156 -20.68 4.80 -8.84
CA GLN A 156 -20.68 3.49 -9.48
C GLN A 156 -20.55 3.58 -11.01
N ASN A 157 -21.08 4.65 -11.62
CA ASN A 157 -21.10 4.85 -13.06
C ASN A 157 -19.95 5.76 -13.57
N LEU A 158 -19.14 6.33 -12.69
CA LEU A 158 -18.02 7.18 -13.11
C LEU A 158 -16.90 6.37 -13.78
N PRO A 159 -16.27 6.89 -14.84
CA PRO A 159 -15.02 6.35 -15.35
C PRO A 159 -13.92 6.47 -14.28
N ARG A 160 -12.95 5.54 -14.30
CA ARG A 160 -11.97 5.37 -13.20
C ARG A 160 -11.11 6.60 -12.94
N ASP A 161 -10.95 7.44 -13.96
CA ASP A 161 -10.01 8.56 -13.97
C ASP A 161 -10.63 9.89 -13.50
N GLU A 162 -11.95 9.96 -13.32
CA GLU A 162 -12.66 11.19 -12.93
C GLU A 162 -12.67 11.46 -11.42
N VAL A 163 -12.23 10.51 -10.60
CA VAL A 163 -12.32 10.63 -9.14
C VAL A 163 -10.99 11.12 -8.56
N SER A 164 -10.87 12.44 -8.43
CA SER A 164 -9.73 13.11 -7.81
C SER A 164 -9.83 13.08 -6.29
N PHE A 165 -8.99 12.28 -5.63
CA PHE A 165 -8.92 12.18 -4.16
C PHE A 165 -7.52 12.47 -3.63
N ARG A 166 -7.43 12.76 -2.33
CA ARG A 166 -6.21 13.18 -1.63
C ARG A 166 -5.16 12.07 -1.48
N SER A 167 -5.60 10.83 -1.36
CA SER A 167 -4.74 9.65 -1.09
C SER A 167 -5.52 8.38 -1.43
N VAL A 168 -4.83 7.38 -1.98
CA VAL A 168 -5.40 6.07 -2.30
C VAL A 168 -4.63 4.97 -1.57
N LEU A 169 -5.32 4.19 -0.74
CA LEU A 169 -4.79 3.07 0.04
C LEU A 169 -5.30 1.74 -0.52
N VAL A 170 -4.52 0.66 -0.37
CA VAL A 170 -4.98 -0.71 -0.66
C VAL A 170 -4.88 -1.56 0.59
N LEU A 171 -6.00 -2.12 1.06
CA LEU A 171 -5.99 -3.03 2.21
C LEU A 171 -5.80 -4.48 1.75
N ASN A 172 -4.80 -5.15 2.32
CA ASN A 172 -4.57 -6.58 2.13
C ASN A 172 -4.13 -7.24 3.44
N GLU A 173 -5.08 -7.89 4.13
CA GLU A 173 -4.74 -8.96 5.08
C GLU A 173 -5.37 -10.28 4.62
N ALA A 174 -4.67 -11.39 4.88
CA ALA A 174 -5.04 -12.71 4.37
C ALA A 174 -5.63 -13.57 5.49
N VAL A 175 -6.91 -13.92 5.36
CA VAL A 175 -7.45 -15.19 5.87
C VAL A 175 -8.35 -15.77 4.78
N SER A 176 -8.24 -17.08 4.56
CA SER A 176 -8.40 -17.81 3.30
C SER A 176 -9.83 -18.01 2.73
N TYR A 177 -9.85 -18.11 1.39
CA TYR A 177 -10.76 -18.79 0.43
C TYR A 177 -12.23 -18.32 0.28
N ASP A 178 -12.55 -17.70 -0.87
CA ASP A 178 -13.34 -18.29 -1.98
C ASP A 178 -13.38 -17.35 -3.21
N GLU A 179 -13.43 -17.94 -4.41
CA GLU A 179 -13.17 -17.39 -5.74
C GLU A 179 -14.04 -16.19 -6.15
N GLY A 180 -13.45 -15.32 -6.97
CA GLY A 180 -14.14 -14.22 -7.65
C GLY A 180 -13.29 -12.95 -7.68
N ARG A 181 -12.72 -12.63 -8.84
CA ARG A 181 -11.89 -11.44 -9.05
C ARG A 181 -12.80 -10.20 -9.01
N GLY A 182 -12.77 -9.46 -7.90
CA GLY A 182 -13.45 -8.18 -7.76
C GLY A 182 -12.66 -7.24 -6.87
N ALA A 183 -12.49 -5.99 -7.31
CA ALA A 183 -11.98 -4.89 -6.51
C ALA A 183 -13.12 -3.92 -6.20
N PHE A 184 -13.05 -3.29 -5.03
CA PHE A 184 -14.04 -2.37 -4.50
C PHE A 184 -13.34 -1.07 -4.11
N THR A 185 -14.06 0.04 -4.10
CA THR A 185 -13.52 1.36 -3.72
C THR A 185 -14.40 1.99 -2.66
N PHE A 186 -13.77 2.42 -1.57
CA PHE A 186 -14.40 2.96 -0.38
C PHE A 186 -13.82 4.31 0.01
N LEU A 187 -14.58 5.10 0.77
CA LEU A 187 -14.12 6.32 1.42
C LEU A 187 -14.25 6.16 2.94
N ALA A 188 -13.19 6.49 3.67
CA ALA A 188 -13.24 6.59 5.13
C ALA A 188 -13.94 7.90 5.54
N LEU A 189 -15.06 7.78 6.26
CA LEU A 189 -15.77 8.94 6.81
C LEU A 189 -15.52 9.07 8.31
N GLU A 190 -15.51 10.31 8.79
CA GLU A 190 -15.64 10.59 10.21
C GLU A 190 -17.11 10.44 10.55
N LEU A 191 -17.49 9.31 11.14
CA LEU A 191 -18.71 9.26 11.93
C LEU A 191 -18.33 9.83 13.31
N CYS A 192 -18.30 11.15 13.43
CA CYS A 192 -18.35 11.77 14.75
C CYS A 192 -19.60 11.24 15.45
N CYS A 193 -19.41 10.63 16.63
CA CYS A 193 -20.46 10.50 17.63
C CYS A 193 -21.01 11.88 18.03
#